data_AF-A0A2G8L5Y7-F1
#
_entry.id   AF-A0A2G8L5Y7-F1
#
_cell.length_a   1.000
_cell.length_b   1.000
_cell.length_c   1.000
_cell.angle_alpha   90.00
_cell.angle_beta   90.00
_cell.angle_gamma   90.00
#
_symmetry.space_group_name_H-M   'P 1'
#
loop_
_entity.id
_entity.type
_entity.pdbx_description
1 polymer ?
#
loop_
_entity_poly.entity_id
_entity_poly.type
_entity_poly.pdbx_seq_one_letter_code
_entity_poly.pdbx_strand_id
1 'polypeptide(L)'
;MKWTEAKDIILCKEVALQNPFQFRRGSLERGKVWSGVATELRKQSFKVDQRAVRDRYNSLKNKVQKNNSQDKRASGISPEETESQRELRVLLEDLANQEDDAELLPKTNASEEEQRRLDGQEVQKRACESFVETRKRHFADKENMPRKRNSGSDALQFLHQKMELEREMRKEELAMRRAEVKRDEAERDRRFELFQQQQQQTQQQFMQQQQQMQQHLAQQQQQMQNMLMMFMQSMKGNNKQ
;
A
#
# COMPACT_ATOMS: atom_id res chain seq x y z
N MET A 1 3.44 8.93 47.56
CA MET A 1 2.56 8.38 48.62
C MET A 1 3.43 7.67 49.65
N LYS A 2 3.18 7.82 50.95
CA LYS A 2 3.88 7.04 51.99
C LYS A 2 3.09 5.77 52.29
N TRP A 3 3.71 4.61 52.08
CA TRP A 3 3.17 3.30 52.40
C TRP A 3 3.42 2.97 53.87
N THR A 4 2.41 2.38 54.51
CA THR A 4 2.41 1.95 55.91
C THR A 4 1.80 0.55 55.96
N GLU A 5 2.06 -0.23 57.01
CA GLU A 5 1.53 -1.60 57.11
C GLU A 5 0.00 -1.64 56.95
N ALA A 6 -0.73 -0.74 57.61
CA ALA A 6 -2.17 -0.62 57.44
C ALA A 6 -2.62 -0.36 55.98
N LYS A 7 -1.85 0.43 55.23
CA LYS A 7 -2.13 0.72 53.81
C LYS A 7 -1.78 -0.47 52.91
N ASP A 8 -0.75 -1.23 53.27
CA ASP A 8 -0.37 -2.45 52.58
C ASP A 8 -1.45 -3.53 52.76
N ILE A 9 -2.02 -3.65 53.96
CA ILE A 9 -3.16 -4.54 54.23
C ILE A 9 -4.38 -4.15 53.37
N ILE A 10 -4.73 -2.86 53.31
CA ILE A 10 -5.81 -2.36 52.46
C ILE A 10 -5.55 -2.70 50.98
N LEU A 11 -4.32 -2.47 50.50
CA LEU A 11 -3.92 -2.83 49.14
C LEU A 11 -4.11 -4.33 48.88
N CYS A 12 -3.61 -5.20 49.75
CA CYS A 12 -3.73 -6.64 49.59
C CYS A 12 -5.19 -7.10 49.61
N LYS A 13 -6.04 -6.53 50.48
CA LYS A 13 -7.48 -6.82 50.51
C LYS A 13 -8.18 -6.42 49.21
N GLU A 14 -7.85 -5.24 48.66
CA GLU A 14 -8.43 -4.80 47.39
C GLU A 14 -7.96 -5.68 46.21
N VAL A 15 -6.69 -6.10 46.20
CA VAL A 15 -6.17 -7.03 45.18
C VAL A 15 -6.85 -8.40 45.30
N ALA A 16 -7.10 -8.89 46.51
CA ALA A 16 -7.85 -10.13 46.73
C ALA A 16 -9.29 -10.02 46.21
N LEU A 17 -9.96 -8.88 46.45
CA LEU A 17 -11.33 -8.63 46.02
C LEU A 17 -11.47 -8.58 44.49
N GLN A 18 -10.61 -7.82 43.83
CA GLN A 18 -10.65 -7.64 42.37
C GLN A 18 -10.05 -8.83 41.62
N ASN A 19 -9.24 -9.64 42.31
CA ASN A 19 -8.52 -10.80 41.80
C ASN A 19 -7.94 -10.61 40.38
N PRO A 20 -6.87 -9.82 40.21
CA PRO A 20 -6.22 -9.64 38.91
C PRO A 20 -5.65 -10.94 38.32
N PHE A 21 -5.48 -11.99 39.12
CA PHE A 21 -4.85 -13.25 38.73
C PHE A 21 -5.79 -14.17 37.96
N GLN A 22 -7.11 -13.93 38.02
CA GLN A 22 -8.08 -14.63 37.19
C GLN A 22 -7.81 -14.46 35.68
N PHE A 23 -7.11 -13.39 35.29
CA PHE A 23 -6.75 -13.08 33.91
C PHE A 23 -5.29 -13.42 33.62
N ARG A 24 -5.01 -13.81 32.38
CA ARG A 24 -3.66 -14.17 31.94
C ARG A 24 -2.64 -13.04 32.19
N ARG A 25 -1.43 -13.40 32.62
CA ARG A 25 -0.29 -12.48 32.74
C ARG A 25 -0.05 -11.72 31.43
N GLY A 26 0.00 -10.39 31.53
CA GLY A 26 0.23 -9.49 30.40
C GLY A 26 -0.99 -9.23 29.51
N SER A 27 -2.16 -9.81 29.83
CA SER A 27 -3.41 -9.48 29.13
C SER A 27 -3.85 -8.04 29.40
N LEU A 28 -4.58 -7.47 28.44
CA LEU A 28 -5.23 -6.16 28.59
C LEU A 28 -6.27 -6.18 29.72
N GLU A 29 -6.98 -7.30 29.88
CA GLU A 29 -7.99 -7.49 30.93
C GLU A 29 -7.37 -7.45 32.32
N ARG A 30 -6.28 -8.18 32.55
CA ARG A 30 -5.50 -8.09 33.80
C ARG A 30 -5.06 -6.65 34.06
N GLY A 31 -4.62 -5.94 33.03
CA GLY A 31 -4.30 -4.52 33.10
C GLY A 31 -5.48 -3.68 33.60
N LYS A 32 -6.67 -3.86 33.02
CA LYS A 32 -7.90 -3.16 33.43
C LYS A 32 -8.27 -3.43 34.89
N VAL A 33 -8.12 -4.66 35.38
CA VAL A 33 -8.38 -4.98 36.80
C VAL A 33 -7.42 -4.22 37.72
N TRP A 34 -6.12 -4.17 37.40
CA TRP A 34 -5.17 -3.36 38.16
C TRP A 34 -5.50 -1.87 38.15
N SER A 35 -6.04 -1.35 37.04
CA SER A 35 -6.56 0.03 36.98
C SER A 35 -7.80 0.21 37.86
N GLY A 36 -8.64 -0.82 37.97
CA GLY A 36 -9.77 -0.89 38.91
C GLY A 36 -9.31 -0.80 40.37
N VAL A 37 -8.35 -1.63 40.78
CA VAL A 37 -7.73 -1.60 42.12
C VAL A 37 -7.21 -0.19 42.43
N ALA A 38 -6.46 0.43 41.52
CA ALA A 38 -5.96 1.80 41.73
C ALA A 38 -7.09 2.85 41.82
N THR A 39 -8.21 2.62 41.15
CA THR A 39 -9.38 3.51 41.22
C THR A 39 -10.09 3.39 42.56
N GLU A 40 -10.24 2.18 43.09
CA GLU A 40 -10.86 1.97 44.41
C GLU A 40 -9.97 2.51 45.54
N LEU A 41 -8.65 2.27 45.47
CA LEU A 41 -7.71 2.85 46.43
C LEU A 41 -7.73 4.38 46.40
N ARG A 42 -7.90 5.01 45.22
CA ARG A 42 -8.04 6.47 45.14
C ARG A 42 -9.27 6.99 45.86
N LYS A 43 -10.38 6.25 45.89
CA LYS A 43 -11.58 6.62 46.68
C LYS A 43 -11.28 6.60 48.18
N GLN A 44 -10.37 5.73 48.62
CA GLN A 44 -9.90 5.66 50.00
C GLN A 44 -8.76 6.65 50.32
N SER A 45 -8.65 7.76 49.57
CA SER A 45 -7.63 8.81 49.74
C SER A 45 -6.18 8.42 49.43
N PHE A 46 -5.95 7.34 48.66
CA PHE A 46 -4.61 7.01 48.19
C PHE A 46 -4.25 7.85 46.94
N LYS A 47 -3.04 8.42 46.91
CA LYS A 47 -2.49 9.09 45.73
C LYS A 47 -1.60 8.12 44.94
N VAL A 48 -2.23 7.19 44.23
CA VAL A 48 -1.57 6.09 43.49
C VAL A 48 -2.12 5.96 42.07
N ASP A 49 -1.28 5.50 41.16
CA ASP A 49 -1.66 5.05 39.82
C ASP A 49 -1.58 3.52 39.73
N GLN A 50 -2.04 2.96 38.61
CA GLN A 50 -2.01 1.51 38.36
C GLN A 50 -0.60 0.93 38.55
N ARG A 51 0.43 1.64 38.07
CA ARG A 51 1.81 1.19 38.13
C ARG A 51 2.30 1.13 39.57
N ALA A 52 2.09 2.18 40.36
CA ALA A 52 2.51 2.23 41.76
C ALA A 52 1.84 1.14 42.61
N VAL A 53 0.57 0.82 42.36
CA VAL A 53 -0.15 -0.26 43.03
C VAL A 53 0.51 -1.61 42.73
N ARG A 54 0.76 -1.90 41.45
CA ARG A 54 1.38 -3.15 41.02
C ARG A 54 2.82 -3.29 41.52
N ASP A 55 3.61 -2.22 41.42
CA ASP A 55 5.00 -2.19 41.89
C ASP A 55 5.10 -2.37 43.41
N ARG A 56 4.16 -1.76 44.17
CA ARG A 56 4.08 -1.96 45.62
C ARG A 56 3.73 -3.40 45.98
N TYR A 57 2.70 -3.98 45.35
CA TYR A 57 2.32 -5.37 45.57
C TYR A 57 3.50 -6.33 45.29
N ASN A 58 4.17 -6.18 44.14
CA ASN A 58 5.32 -7.00 43.78
C ASN A 58 6.46 -6.87 44.80
N SER A 59 6.73 -5.65 45.27
CA SER A 59 7.76 -5.41 46.29
C SER A 59 7.44 -6.12 47.61
N LEU A 60 6.17 -6.12 48.03
CA LEU A 60 5.70 -6.81 49.23
C LEU A 60 5.77 -8.34 49.08
N LYS A 61 5.27 -8.88 47.96
CA LYS A 61 5.35 -10.31 47.61
C LYS A 61 6.80 -10.80 47.68
N ASN A 62 7.71 -10.11 46.99
CA ASN A 62 9.12 -10.47 46.95
C ASN A 62 9.79 -10.42 48.33
N LYS A 63 9.40 -9.45 49.17
CA LYS A 63 9.93 -9.34 50.54
C LYS A 63 9.51 -10.54 51.39
N VAL A 64 8.24 -10.91 51.38
CA VAL A 64 7.72 -12.07 52.13
C VAL A 64 8.34 -13.38 51.63
N GLN A 65 8.41 -13.59 50.31
CA GLN A 65 9.03 -14.80 49.74
C GLN A 65 10.52 -14.91 50.11
N LYS A 66 11.25 -13.79 50.12
CA LYS A 66 12.66 -13.77 50.53
C LYS A 66 12.83 -14.08 52.02
N ASN A 67 12.01 -13.47 52.89
CA ASN A 67 12.03 -13.72 54.33
C ASN A 67 11.73 -15.20 54.63
N ASN A 68 10.65 -15.74 54.07
CA ASN A 68 10.29 -17.16 54.22
C ASN A 68 11.41 -18.10 53.75
N SER A 69 12.12 -17.75 52.67
CA SER A 69 13.25 -18.55 52.17
C SER A 69 14.47 -18.47 53.09
N GLN A 70 14.69 -17.33 53.75
CA GLN A 70 15.76 -17.14 54.72
C GLN A 70 15.44 -17.87 56.04
N ASP A 71 14.21 -17.77 56.54
CA ASP A 71 13.78 -18.43 57.77
C ASP A 71 13.84 -19.96 57.63
N LYS A 72 13.43 -20.50 56.48
CA LYS A 72 13.60 -21.93 56.15
C LYS A 72 15.07 -22.38 56.14
N ARG A 73 16.00 -21.48 55.82
CA ARG A 73 17.45 -21.76 55.76
C ARG A 73 18.16 -21.60 57.09
N ALA A 74 17.70 -20.70 57.97
CA ALA A 74 18.46 -20.21 59.11
C ALA A 74 18.16 -20.90 60.45
N SER A 75 17.53 -22.08 60.45
CA SER A 75 16.89 -22.70 61.64
C SER A 75 15.56 -22.02 61.95
N GLY A 76 14.49 -22.81 62.09
CA GLY A 76 13.07 -22.39 62.07
C GLY A 76 12.59 -21.54 63.25
N ILE A 77 13.40 -20.59 63.70
CA ILE A 77 13.13 -19.64 64.76
C ILE A 77 12.60 -18.36 64.09
N SER A 78 11.28 -18.31 63.89
CA SER A 78 10.62 -17.11 63.37
C SER A 78 10.71 -15.99 64.40
N PRO A 79 11.14 -14.77 64.04
CA PRO A 79 11.00 -13.59 64.89
C PRO A 79 9.54 -13.40 65.33
N GLU A 80 9.33 -12.76 66.48
CA GLU A 80 8.01 -12.39 66.97
C GLU A 80 7.39 -11.34 66.04
N GLU A 81 6.56 -11.79 65.10
CA GLU A 81 5.84 -10.93 64.15
C GLU A 81 4.67 -10.23 64.86
N THR A 82 4.51 -8.93 64.58
CA THR A 82 3.30 -8.19 65.01
C THR A 82 2.07 -8.76 64.30
N GLU A 83 0.88 -8.66 64.91
CA GLU A 83 -0.37 -9.14 64.31
C GLU A 83 -0.61 -8.56 62.89
N SER A 84 -0.32 -7.27 62.68
CA SER A 84 -0.39 -6.61 61.37
C SER A 84 0.55 -7.23 60.32
N GLN A 85 1.73 -7.63 60.74
CA GLN A 85 2.75 -8.24 59.88
C GLN A 85 2.34 -9.66 59.50
N ARG A 86 1.81 -10.41 60.47
CA ARG A 86 1.23 -11.74 60.26
C ARG A 86 0.05 -11.69 59.28
N GLU A 87 -0.90 -10.77 59.48
CA GLU A 87 -2.06 -10.61 58.58
C GLU A 87 -1.58 -10.29 57.15
N LEU A 88 -0.66 -9.34 57.00
CA LEU A 88 -0.12 -8.96 55.71
C LEU A 88 0.61 -10.12 55.02
N ARG A 89 1.38 -10.90 55.80
CA ARG A 89 2.09 -12.08 55.30
C ARG A 89 1.12 -13.13 54.77
N VAL A 90 0.10 -13.50 55.55
CA VAL A 90 -0.91 -14.49 55.15
C VAL A 90 -1.61 -14.04 53.86
N LEU A 91 -2.06 -12.79 53.79
CA LEU A 91 -2.69 -12.24 52.59
C LEU A 91 -1.76 -12.31 51.36
N LEU A 92 -0.48 -12.01 51.54
CA LEU A 92 0.49 -12.06 50.43
C LEU A 92 0.81 -13.48 49.99
N GLU A 93 0.89 -14.43 50.92
CA GLU A 93 1.06 -15.85 50.62
C GLU A 93 -0.14 -16.40 49.84
N ASP A 94 -1.37 -16.10 50.29
CA ASP A 94 -2.60 -16.51 49.59
C ASP A 94 -2.68 -15.92 48.18
N LEU A 95 -2.39 -14.62 48.02
CA LEU A 95 -2.37 -13.97 46.71
C LEU A 95 -1.25 -14.50 45.81
N ALA A 96 -0.10 -14.84 46.38
CA ALA A 96 1.00 -15.44 45.62
C ALA A 96 0.63 -16.84 45.12
N ASN A 97 0.01 -17.66 45.97
CA ASN A 97 -0.48 -18.98 45.59
C ASN A 97 -1.56 -18.88 44.51
N GLN A 98 -2.50 -17.94 44.63
CA GLN A 98 -3.51 -17.68 43.59
C GLN A 98 -2.89 -17.26 42.26
N GLU A 99 -1.83 -16.43 42.29
CA GLU A 99 -1.10 -16.06 41.07
C GLU A 99 -0.40 -17.26 40.44
N ASP A 100 0.29 -18.07 41.24
CA ASP A 100 1.05 -19.23 40.77
C ASP A 100 0.09 -20.33 40.25
N ASP A 101 -1.01 -20.61 40.94
CA ASP A 101 -2.08 -21.53 40.51
C ASP A 101 -2.72 -21.07 39.19
N ALA A 102 -2.98 -19.77 39.05
CA ALA A 102 -3.49 -19.21 37.80
C ALA A 102 -2.48 -19.31 36.63
N GLU A 103 -1.18 -19.36 36.92
CA GLU A 103 -0.14 -19.61 35.92
C GLU A 103 0.03 -21.11 35.59
N LEU A 104 -0.27 -22.00 36.54
CA LEU A 104 -0.21 -23.47 36.39
C LEU A 104 -1.44 -24.05 35.72
N LEU A 105 -2.59 -23.38 35.78
CA LEU A 105 -3.77 -23.80 35.04
C LEU A 105 -3.38 -23.93 33.56
N PRO A 106 -3.63 -25.09 32.92
CA PRO A 106 -3.38 -25.25 31.50
C PRO A 106 -4.17 -24.12 30.84
N LYS A 107 -3.43 -23.24 30.17
CA LYS A 107 -4.02 -22.15 29.42
C LYS A 107 -5.07 -22.77 28.50
N THR A 108 -6.34 -22.69 28.89
CA THR A 108 -7.48 -23.00 28.02
C THR A 108 -7.61 -21.88 26.99
N ASN A 109 -6.48 -21.50 26.40
CA ASN A 109 -6.38 -20.68 25.23
C ASN A 109 -6.80 -21.48 24.00
N ALA A 110 -7.41 -22.67 24.12
CA ALA A 110 -8.04 -23.30 22.96
C ALA A 110 -8.93 -22.28 22.24
N SER A 111 -9.70 -21.48 22.98
CA SER A 111 -10.51 -20.41 22.40
C SER A 111 -9.71 -19.20 21.90
N GLU A 112 -8.71 -18.70 22.63
CA GLU A 112 -7.95 -17.50 22.22
C GLU A 112 -6.94 -17.79 21.09
N GLU A 113 -6.35 -18.98 21.10
CA GLU A 113 -5.46 -19.51 20.07
C GLU A 113 -6.25 -19.92 18.83
N GLU A 114 -7.43 -20.51 18.99
CA GLU A 114 -8.36 -20.73 17.88
C GLU A 114 -8.84 -19.40 17.30
N GLN A 115 -9.17 -18.40 18.13
CA GLN A 115 -9.53 -17.08 17.64
C GLN A 115 -8.38 -16.41 16.89
N ARG A 116 -7.15 -16.48 17.40
CA ARG A 116 -5.95 -15.97 16.68
C ARG A 116 -5.68 -16.74 15.40
N ARG A 117 -5.94 -18.05 15.39
CA ARG A 117 -5.84 -18.89 14.20
C ARG A 117 -6.90 -18.52 13.16
N LEU A 118 -8.14 -18.30 13.59
CA LEU A 118 -9.25 -17.86 12.76
C LEU A 118 -9.00 -16.46 12.19
N ASP A 119 -8.60 -15.50 13.03
CA ASP A 119 -8.24 -14.15 12.62
C ASP A 119 -7.06 -14.19 11.63
N GLY A 120 -6.05 -15.01 11.89
CA GLY A 120 -4.91 -15.21 10.99
C GLY A 120 -5.32 -15.81 9.64
N GLN A 121 -6.19 -16.83 9.65
CA GLN A 121 -6.76 -17.41 8.43
C GLN A 121 -7.63 -16.40 7.67
N GLU A 122 -8.37 -15.56 8.37
CA GLU A 122 -9.20 -14.53 7.74
C GLU A 122 -8.32 -13.46 7.08
N VAL A 123 -7.24 -13.01 7.73
CA VAL A 123 -6.27 -12.07 7.13
C VAL A 123 -5.61 -12.69 5.90
N GLN A 124 -5.22 -13.96 5.97
CA GLN A 124 -4.66 -14.68 4.82
C GLN A 124 -5.66 -14.77 3.66
N LYS A 125 -6.91 -15.14 3.96
CA LYS A 125 -7.99 -15.20 2.96
C LYS A 125 -8.19 -13.83 2.32
N ARG A 126 -8.31 -12.77 3.13
CA ARG A 126 -8.44 -11.38 2.67
C ARG A 126 -7.30 -10.94 1.76
N ALA A 127 -6.07 -11.40 1.99
CA ALA A 127 -4.91 -11.07 1.16
C ALA A 127 -4.90 -11.83 -0.18
N CYS A 128 -5.45 -13.05 -0.22
CA CYS A 128 -5.58 -13.85 -1.45
C CYS A 128 -6.89 -13.59 -2.24
N GLU A 129 -7.77 -12.76 -1.68
CA GLU A 129 -8.84 -11.99 -2.32
C GLU A 129 -8.68 -11.65 -3.80
N SER A 130 -9.45 -12.26 -4.73
CA SER A 130 -9.60 -11.66 -6.06
C SER A 130 -10.43 -10.36 -6.00
N PHE A 131 -10.30 -9.50 -7.01
CA PHE A 131 -11.03 -8.23 -7.10
C PHE A 131 -12.56 -8.42 -7.02
N VAL A 132 -13.08 -9.50 -7.60
CA VAL A 132 -14.53 -9.81 -7.60
C VAL A 132 -15.00 -10.25 -6.22
N GLU A 133 -14.21 -11.04 -5.49
CA GLU A 133 -14.55 -11.51 -4.13
C GLU A 133 -14.51 -10.37 -3.12
N THR A 134 -13.49 -9.51 -3.18
CA THR A 134 -13.38 -8.31 -2.36
C THR A 134 -14.58 -7.38 -2.56
N ARG A 135 -14.99 -7.21 -3.82
CA ARG A 135 -16.18 -6.44 -4.18
C ARG A 135 -17.44 -7.03 -3.55
N LYS A 136 -17.67 -8.35 -3.66
CA LYS A 136 -18.85 -9.03 -3.07
C LYS A 136 -18.91 -8.89 -1.55
N ARG A 137 -17.78 -9.05 -0.85
CA ARG A 137 -17.69 -8.88 0.62
C ARG A 137 -18.14 -7.49 1.06
N HIS A 138 -17.64 -6.46 0.38
CA HIS A 138 -17.98 -5.06 0.67
C HIS A 138 -19.44 -4.70 0.36
N PHE A 139 -20.12 -5.46 -0.52
CA PHE A 139 -21.56 -5.31 -0.73
C PHE A 139 -22.39 -6.06 0.32
N ALA A 140 -21.96 -7.25 0.75
CA ALA A 140 -22.64 -8.02 1.80
C ALA A 140 -22.58 -7.33 3.18
N ASP A 141 -21.43 -6.73 3.54
CA ASP A 141 -21.24 -6.02 4.81
C ASP A 141 -22.05 -4.71 4.92
N LYS A 142 -22.61 -4.25 3.79
CA LYS A 142 -23.46 -3.04 3.70
C LYS A 142 -24.95 -3.30 3.91
N GLU A 143 -25.41 -4.54 4.03
CA GLU A 143 -26.83 -4.83 4.34
C GLU A 143 -27.17 -4.61 5.82
N ASN A 144 -26.20 -4.68 6.73
CA ASN A 144 -26.46 -4.68 8.20
C ASN A 144 -26.11 -3.38 8.95
N MET A 145 -25.90 -2.26 8.26
CA MET A 145 -25.65 -0.96 8.90
C MET A 145 -26.70 0.08 8.49
N PRO A 146 -27.30 0.83 9.44
CA PRO A 146 -28.09 2.01 9.10
C PRO A 146 -27.15 2.97 8.38
N ARG A 147 -27.46 3.28 7.12
CA ARG A 147 -26.69 4.23 6.32
C ARG A 147 -26.74 5.60 6.99
N LYS A 148 -25.75 5.89 7.83
CA LYS A 148 -25.49 7.23 8.34
C LYS A 148 -25.02 8.05 7.14
N ARG A 149 -25.95 8.77 6.50
CA ARG A 149 -25.65 9.72 5.43
C ARG A 149 -24.93 10.92 6.05
N ASN A 150 -23.66 10.75 6.39
CA ASN A 150 -22.76 11.89 6.46
C ASN A 150 -22.57 12.37 5.02
N SER A 151 -23.02 13.58 4.76
CA SER A 151 -22.90 14.27 3.48
C SER A 151 -21.43 14.43 3.08
N GLY A 152 -20.89 13.41 2.41
CA GLY A 152 -19.69 13.47 1.58
C GLY A 152 -20.03 13.61 0.09
N SER A 153 -21.27 14.01 -0.22
CA SER A 153 -21.76 14.14 -1.60
C SER A 153 -20.88 15.08 -2.42
N ASP A 154 -20.41 16.16 -1.81
CA ASP A 154 -19.63 17.20 -2.48
C ASP A 154 -18.21 16.71 -2.85
N ALA A 155 -17.51 16.03 -1.93
CA ALA A 155 -16.20 15.45 -2.21
C ALA A 155 -16.27 14.32 -3.25
N LEU A 156 -17.33 13.49 -3.23
CA LEU A 156 -17.54 12.44 -4.23
C LEU A 156 -17.93 13.02 -5.60
N GLN A 157 -18.73 14.09 -5.63
CA GLN A 157 -19.05 14.82 -6.86
C GLN A 157 -17.80 15.47 -7.45
N PHE A 158 -16.94 16.08 -6.63
CA PHE A 158 -15.66 16.62 -7.07
C PHE A 158 -14.76 15.54 -7.67
N LEU A 159 -14.65 14.36 -7.04
CA LEU A 159 -13.87 13.24 -7.58
C LEU A 159 -14.44 12.72 -8.91
N HIS A 160 -15.76 12.66 -9.05
CA HIS A 160 -16.41 12.26 -10.29
C HIS A 160 -16.19 13.30 -11.40
N GLN A 161 -16.35 14.59 -11.11
CA GLN A 161 -16.09 15.68 -12.05
C GLN A 161 -14.62 15.73 -12.47
N LYS A 162 -13.69 15.53 -11.52
CA LYS A 162 -12.26 15.45 -11.80
C LYS A 162 -11.94 14.27 -12.73
N MET A 163 -12.50 13.08 -12.47
CA MET A 163 -12.32 11.91 -13.33
C MET A 163 -12.85 12.14 -14.74
N GLU A 164 -14.04 12.74 -14.88
CA GLU A 164 -14.63 13.06 -16.18
C GLU A 164 -13.79 14.09 -16.94
N LEU A 165 -13.30 15.14 -16.27
CA LEU A 165 -12.40 16.12 -16.87
C LEU A 165 -11.07 15.50 -17.30
N GLU A 166 -10.43 14.68 -16.45
CA GLU A 166 -9.20 13.96 -16.82
C GLU A 166 -9.41 13.02 -18.00
N ARG A 167 -10.57 12.33 -18.05
CA ARG A 167 -10.93 11.46 -19.16
C ARG A 167 -11.10 12.25 -20.45
N GLU A 168 -11.75 13.41 -20.39
CA GLU A 168 -12.01 14.23 -21.56
C GLU A 168 -10.73 14.89 -22.09
N MET A 169 -9.90 15.45 -21.20
CA MET A 169 -8.56 15.95 -21.57
C MET A 169 -7.71 14.87 -22.25
N ARG A 170 -7.74 13.64 -21.73
CA ARG A 170 -6.99 12.53 -22.32
C ARG A 170 -7.54 12.11 -23.69
N LYS A 171 -8.86 12.20 -23.91
CA LYS A 171 -9.45 11.96 -25.24
C LYS A 171 -9.07 13.07 -26.21
N GLU A 172 -9.12 14.33 -25.78
CA GLU A 172 -8.73 15.48 -26.60
C GLU A 172 -7.25 15.41 -26.98
N GLU A 173 -6.36 15.08 -26.03
CA GLU A 173 -4.93 14.88 -26.31
C GLU A 173 -4.70 13.77 -27.35
N LEU A 174 -5.40 12.64 -27.19
CA LEU A 174 -5.34 11.54 -28.17
C LEU A 174 -5.91 11.94 -29.54
N ALA A 175 -6.97 12.76 -29.58
CA ALA A 175 -7.55 13.27 -30.82
C ALA A 175 -6.61 14.24 -31.52
N MET A 176 -5.98 15.15 -30.77
CA MET A 176 -4.97 16.08 -31.28
C MET A 176 -3.76 15.33 -31.83
N ARG A 177 -3.24 14.34 -31.10
CA ARG A 177 -2.14 13.50 -31.56
C ARG A 177 -2.49 12.71 -32.82
N ARG A 178 -3.71 12.19 -32.93
CA ARG A 178 -4.19 11.52 -34.17
C ARG A 178 -4.32 12.50 -35.33
N ALA A 179 -4.76 13.74 -35.08
CA ALA A 179 -4.86 14.77 -36.10
C ALA A 179 -3.49 15.23 -36.60
N GLU A 180 -2.51 15.35 -35.70
CA GLU A 180 -1.12 15.66 -36.02
C GLU A 180 -0.50 14.56 -36.88
N VAL A 181 -0.62 13.29 -36.46
CA VAL A 181 -0.13 12.14 -37.26
C VAL A 181 -0.74 12.13 -38.67
N LYS A 182 -2.05 12.38 -38.79
CA LYS A 182 -2.70 12.47 -40.11
C LYS A 182 -2.20 13.64 -40.96
N ARG A 183 -1.87 14.78 -40.34
CA ARG A 183 -1.29 15.93 -41.06
C ARG A 183 0.10 15.61 -41.55
N ASP A 184 0.93 14.99 -40.71
CA ASP A 184 2.28 14.55 -41.06
C ASP A 184 2.26 13.51 -42.18
N GLU A 185 1.35 12.53 -42.12
CA GLU A 185 1.14 11.56 -43.20
C GLU A 185 0.73 12.25 -44.50
N ALA A 186 -0.25 13.16 -44.47
CA ALA A 186 -0.67 13.90 -45.66
C ALA A 186 0.45 14.81 -46.23
N GLU A 187 1.29 15.39 -45.38
CA GLU A 187 2.44 16.19 -45.82
C GLU A 187 3.51 15.30 -46.46
N ARG A 188 3.78 14.12 -45.89
CA ARG A 188 4.68 13.12 -46.47
C ARG A 188 4.17 12.65 -47.83
N ASP A 189 2.88 12.36 -47.94
CA ASP A 189 2.26 11.94 -49.21
C ASP A 189 2.36 13.05 -50.26
N ARG A 190 2.04 14.30 -49.92
CA ARG A 190 2.23 15.46 -50.83
C ARG A 190 3.69 15.62 -51.25
N ARG A 191 4.63 15.45 -50.33
CA ARG A 191 6.07 15.55 -50.63
C ARG A 191 6.50 14.43 -51.57
N PHE A 192 5.96 13.22 -51.38
CA PHE A 192 6.21 12.09 -52.26
C PHE A 192 5.61 12.30 -53.65
N GLU A 193 4.40 12.83 -53.76
CA GLU A 193 3.77 13.22 -55.03
C GLU A 193 4.60 14.28 -55.76
N LEU A 194 5.05 15.32 -55.06
CA LEU A 194 5.90 16.37 -55.64
C LEU A 194 7.22 15.78 -56.18
N PHE A 195 7.83 14.87 -55.43
CA PHE A 195 9.04 14.17 -55.84
C PHE A 195 8.81 13.31 -57.08
N GLN A 196 7.69 12.59 -57.14
CA GLN A 196 7.32 11.79 -58.30
C GLN A 196 7.07 12.67 -59.53
N GLN A 197 6.40 13.81 -59.36
CA GLN A 197 6.18 14.76 -60.45
C GLN A 197 7.49 15.37 -60.97
N GLN A 198 8.43 15.70 -60.09
CA GLN A 198 9.75 16.19 -60.48
C GLN A 198 10.53 15.12 -61.27
N GLN A 199 10.48 13.85 -60.83
CA GLN A 199 11.07 12.73 -61.56
C GLN A 199 10.47 12.56 -62.96
N GLN A 200 9.14 12.62 -63.08
CA GLN A 200 8.46 12.54 -64.38
C GLN A 200 8.84 13.71 -65.31
N GLN A 201 8.88 14.94 -64.79
CA GLN A 201 9.32 16.11 -65.58
C GLN A 201 10.76 15.96 -66.05
N THR A 202 11.66 15.49 -65.17
CA THR A 202 13.07 15.26 -65.52
C THR A 202 13.19 14.20 -66.62
N GLN A 203 12.42 13.11 -66.53
CA GLN A 203 12.40 12.06 -67.54
C GLN A 203 11.85 12.56 -68.89
N GLN A 204 10.80 13.39 -68.87
CA GLN A 204 10.26 14.02 -70.09
C GLN A 204 11.26 14.98 -70.73
N GLN A 205 11.95 15.82 -69.94
CA GLN A 205 13.00 16.70 -70.46
C GLN A 205 14.15 15.91 -71.08
N PHE A 206 14.58 14.81 -70.43
CA PHE A 206 15.61 13.94 -70.97
C PHE A 206 15.18 13.30 -72.31
N MET A 207 13.93 12.83 -72.40
CA MET A 207 13.37 12.26 -73.63
C MET A 207 13.28 13.29 -74.75
N GLN A 208 12.84 14.52 -74.45
CA GLN A 208 12.82 15.62 -75.43
C GLN A 208 14.23 15.94 -75.93
N GLN A 209 15.22 16.00 -75.05
CA GLN A 209 16.60 16.30 -75.42
C GLN A 209 17.20 15.19 -76.32
N GLN A 210 16.89 13.92 -76.01
CA GLN A 210 17.29 12.79 -76.87
C GLN A 210 16.63 12.88 -78.25
N GLN A 211 15.34 13.22 -78.31
CA GLN A 211 14.59 13.35 -79.56
C GLN A 211 15.11 14.52 -80.41
N GLN A 212 15.42 15.67 -79.79
CA GLN A 212 16.06 16.80 -80.46
C GLN A 212 17.44 16.45 -81.01
N MET A 213 18.26 15.71 -80.24
CA MET A 213 19.56 15.23 -80.71
C MET A 213 19.41 14.31 -81.93
N GLN A 214 18.43 13.41 -81.89
CA GLN A 214 18.16 12.48 -83.00
C GLN A 214 17.65 13.21 -84.24
N GLN A 215 16.77 14.21 -84.08
CA GLN A 215 16.34 15.08 -85.19
C GLN A 215 17.49 15.88 -85.76
N HIS A 216 18.36 16.44 -84.92
CA HIS A 216 19.54 17.18 -85.37
C HIS A 216 20.48 16.30 -86.19
N LEU A 217 20.74 15.07 -85.73
CA LEU A 217 21.56 14.10 -86.46
C LEU A 217 20.92 13.68 -87.79
N ALA A 218 19.60 13.45 -87.81
CA ALA A 218 18.86 13.12 -89.03
C ALA A 218 18.88 14.28 -90.04
N GLN A 219 18.75 15.52 -89.57
CA GLN A 219 18.80 16.71 -90.40
C GLN A 219 20.21 16.92 -90.98
N GLN A 220 21.26 16.68 -90.18
CA GLN A 220 22.64 16.68 -90.66
C GLN A 220 22.88 15.60 -91.73
N GLN A 221 22.34 14.39 -91.55
CA GLN A 221 22.38 13.33 -92.56
C GLN A 221 21.66 13.74 -93.86
N GLN A 222 20.47 14.33 -93.76
CA GLN A 222 19.73 14.82 -94.93
C GLN A 222 20.49 15.93 -95.66
N GLN A 223 21.08 16.89 -94.94
CA GLN A 223 21.91 17.92 -95.56
C GLN A 223 23.11 17.31 -96.29
N MET A 224 23.77 16.31 -95.70
CA MET A 224 24.88 15.58 -96.32
C MET A 224 24.43 14.83 -97.58
N GLN A 225 23.28 14.15 -97.54
CA GLN A 225 22.69 13.47 -98.71
C GLN A 225 22.29 14.46 -99.80
N ASN A 226 21.70 15.60 -99.46
CA ASN A 226 21.34 16.66 -100.41
C ASN A 226 22.59 17.25 -101.06
N MET A 227 23.67 17.48 -100.30
CA MET A 227 24.95 17.95 -100.83
C MET A 227 25.58 16.91 -101.78
N LEU A 228 25.55 15.63 -101.42
CA LEU A 228 25.97 14.52 -102.29
C LEU A 228 25.12 14.44 -103.57
N MET A 229 23.80 14.61 -103.46
CA MET A 229 22.89 14.62 -104.60
C MET A 229 23.15 15.82 -105.51
N MET A 230 23.38 17.01 -104.95
CA MET A 230 23.74 18.22 -105.68
C MET A 230 25.09 18.07 -106.40
N PHE A 231 26.08 17.45 -105.73
CA PHE A 231 27.38 17.12 -106.35
C PHE A 231 27.22 16.12 -107.50
N MET A 232 26.42 15.05 -107.33
CA MET A 232 26.12 14.10 -108.39
C MET A 232 25.36 14.74 -109.57
N GLN A 233 24.46 15.69 -109.32
CA GLN A 233 23.77 16.43 -110.38
C GLN A 233 24.73 17.38 -111.13
N SER A 234 25.65 18.04 -110.44
CA SER A 234 26.71 18.86 -111.06
C SER A 234 27.66 18.02 -111.92
N MET A 235 27.98 16.79 -111.49
CA MET A 235 28.77 15.84 -112.27
C MET A 235 28.01 15.33 -113.51
N LYS A 236 26.69 15.13 -113.42
CA LYS A 236 25.84 14.78 -114.58
C LYS A 236 25.62 15.95 -115.54
N GLY A 237 25.64 17.19 -115.03
CA GLY A 237 25.56 18.41 -115.85
C GLY A 237 26.83 18.69 -116.66
N ASN A 238 28.00 18.33 -116.14
CA ASN A 238 29.29 18.55 -116.80
C ASN A 238 29.69 17.48 -117.83
N ASN A 239 28.86 16.45 -118.07
CA ASN A 239 29.10 15.43 -119.10
C ASN A 239 28.21 15.63 -120.35
N LYS A 240 27.67 16.84 -120.53
CA LYS A 240 27.02 17.31 -121.76
C LYS A 240 27.60 18.66 -122.17
N GLN A 241 28.87 18.65 -122.58
CA GLN A 241 29.40 19.52 -123.62
C GLN A 241 30.55 18.79 -124.30
#